data_AF-A0A1T3CYG9-F1
#
_entry.id   AF-A0A1T3CYG9-F1
#
_cell.length_a   1.000
_cell.length_b   1.000
_cell.length_c   1.000
_cell.angle_alpha   90.00
_cell.angle_beta   90.00
_cell.angle_gamma   90.00
#
_symmetry.space_group_name_H-M   'P 1'
#
loop_
_entity.id
_entity.type
_entity.pdbx_description
1 polymer ?
#
loop_
_entity_poly.entity_id
_entity_poly.type
_entity_poly.pdbx_seq_one_letter_code
_entity_poly.pdbx_strand_id
1 'polypeptide(L)'
;MRFIVLAALIAPLVSAAVAGVDIEARVEAVAEVEERSLLSLDKRACKNTGCKCSTKHPLKQGQYCGNCVWSNGDGYIITAKRVNNHVYECSPSGGCCDYGVGSDCGSGTARCG
;
A
#
# COMPACT_ATOMS: atom_id res chain seq x y z
N MET A 1 7.68 72.66 2.90
CA MET A 1 6.22 72.38 2.76
C MET A 1 5.83 72.82 1.36
N ARG A 2 5.17 72.09 0.46
CA ARG A 2 4.77 70.67 0.32
C ARG A 2 4.20 70.59 -1.11
N PHE A 3 4.79 69.81 -2.01
CA PHE A 3 4.08 69.28 -3.19
C PHE A 3 4.63 67.89 -3.49
N ILE A 4 3.72 66.91 -3.46
CA ILE A 4 3.94 65.50 -3.73
C ILE A 4 3.56 65.29 -5.21
N VAL A 5 4.44 64.67 -6.00
CA VAL A 5 4.03 63.99 -7.24
C VAL A 5 4.80 62.66 -7.34
N LEU A 6 4.03 61.57 -7.28
CA LEU A 6 4.43 60.20 -7.61
C LEU A 6 4.65 60.04 -9.13
N ALA A 7 5.69 59.30 -9.53
CA ALA A 7 5.72 58.47 -10.74
C ALA A 7 6.92 57.51 -10.62
N ALA A 8 6.75 56.33 -10.02
CA ALA A 8 6.33 55.09 -10.68
C ALA A 8 7.40 54.49 -11.63
N LEU A 9 8.25 53.65 -11.03
CA LEU A 9 8.65 52.31 -11.48
C LEU A 9 8.96 52.11 -12.97
N ILE A 10 10.26 52.08 -13.28
CA ILE A 10 10.80 51.50 -14.52
C ILE A 10 10.73 49.97 -14.37
N ALA A 11 9.98 49.32 -15.26
CA ALA A 11 9.70 47.88 -15.24
C ALA A 11 10.94 47.00 -15.50
N PRO A 12 11.03 45.80 -14.90
CA PRO A 12 12.01 44.80 -15.32
C PRO A 12 11.57 44.13 -16.63
N LEU A 13 12.54 43.94 -17.52
CA LEU A 13 12.46 43.16 -18.75
C LEU A 13 11.95 41.74 -18.47
N VAL A 14 10.83 41.38 -19.07
CA VAL A 14 10.31 40.00 -19.10
C VAL A 14 11.22 39.19 -20.03
N SER A 15 12.06 38.33 -19.46
CA SER A 15 12.71 37.25 -20.22
C SER A 15 11.73 36.11 -20.36
N ALA A 16 11.31 35.81 -21.59
CA ALA A 16 10.48 34.67 -21.92
C ALA A 16 11.33 33.38 -21.82
N ALA A 17 11.19 32.64 -20.73
CA ALA A 17 11.69 31.28 -20.64
C ALA A 17 10.71 30.35 -21.39
N VAL A 18 11.13 29.86 -22.55
CA VAL A 18 10.45 28.76 -23.25
C VAL A 18 10.57 27.51 -22.38
N ALA A 19 9.45 26.84 -22.12
CA ALA A 19 9.40 25.59 -21.38
C ALA A 19 10.18 24.51 -22.14
N GLY A 20 11.46 24.36 -21.82
CA GLY A 20 12.24 23.18 -22.17
C GLY A 20 11.68 22.01 -21.37
N VAL A 21 11.10 21.03 -22.05
CA VAL A 21 10.89 19.72 -21.44
C VAL A 21 12.27 19.08 -21.38
N ASP A 22 12.87 19.03 -20.19
CA ASP A 22 14.20 18.46 -19.95
C ASP A 22 14.21 16.98 -20.32
N ILE A 23 14.61 16.67 -21.56
CA ILE A 23 14.71 15.29 -22.08
C ILE A 23 15.79 14.51 -21.32
N GLU A 24 16.85 15.18 -20.89
CA GLU A 24 17.94 14.61 -20.07
C GLU A 24 17.41 14.00 -18.76
N ALA A 25 16.54 14.72 -18.05
CA ALA A 25 15.94 14.24 -16.79
C ALA A 25 15.03 13.02 -17.00
N ARG A 26 14.43 12.87 -18.18
CA ARG A 26 13.62 11.68 -18.52
C ARG A 26 14.50 10.48 -18.87
N VAL A 27 15.63 10.68 -19.54
CA VAL A 27 16.55 9.59 -19.89
C VAL A 27 17.17 8.98 -18.64
N GLU A 28 17.56 9.82 -17.67
CA GLU A 28 18.13 9.38 -16.39
C GLU A 28 17.09 8.60 -15.55
N ALA A 29 15.85 9.09 -15.49
CA ALA A 29 14.75 8.39 -14.79
C ALA A 29 14.39 7.04 -15.43
N VAL A 30 14.52 6.89 -16.76
CA VAL A 30 14.28 5.61 -17.45
C VAL A 30 15.40 4.62 -17.13
N ALA A 31 16.66 5.08 -17.06
CA ALA A 31 17.80 4.24 -16.72
C ALA A 31 17.71 3.68 -15.28
N GLU A 32 17.30 4.50 -14.30
CA GLU A 32 17.07 4.03 -12.92
C GLU A 32 15.93 3.01 -12.80
N VAL A 33 14.87 3.13 -13.60
CA VAL A 33 13.76 2.16 -13.60
C VAL A 33 14.21 0.83 -14.22
N GLU A 34 15.05 0.87 -15.26
CA GLU A 34 15.59 -0.33 -15.88
C GLU A 34 16.50 -1.11 -14.92
N GLU A 35 17.40 -0.43 -14.21
CA GLU A 35 18.27 -1.04 -13.21
C GLU A 35 17.48 -1.70 -12.06
N ARG A 36 16.44 -1.02 -11.54
CA ARG A 36 15.56 -1.59 -10.51
C ARG A 36 14.73 -2.78 -11.02
N SER A 37 14.47 -2.86 -12.32
CA SER A 37 13.77 -3.99 -12.94
C SER A 37 14.64 -5.25 -13.02
N LEU A 38 15.96 -5.08 -13.05
CA LEU A 38 16.93 -6.18 -13.02
C LEU A 38 17.16 -6.75 -11.61
N LEU A 39 16.73 -6.03 -10.57
CA LEU A 39 16.65 -6.57 -9.22
C LEU A 39 15.53 -7.62 -9.19
N SER A 40 15.92 -8.87 -8.96
CA SER A 40 14.98 -9.97 -8.77
C SER A 40 14.04 -9.63 -7.62
N LEU A 41 12.76 -9.40 -7.94
CA LEU A 41 11.73 -9.26 -6.92
C LEU A 41 11.61 -10.57 -6.16
N ASP A 42 11.98 -10.55 -4.88
CA ASP A 42 11.79 -11.71 -4.02
C ASP A 42 10.35 -12.18 -4.08
N LYS A 43 10.19 -13.49 -4.29
CA LYS A 43 8.88 -14.12 -4.31
C LYS A 43 8.21 -13.82 -2.98
N ARG A 44 7.03 -13.17 -3.02
CA ARG A 44 6.22 -12.95 -1.82
C ARG A 44 6.09 -14.27 -1.08
N ALA A 45 6.30 -14.26 0.24
CA ALA A 45 6.16 -15.43 1.12
C ALA A 45 4.72 -15.99 1.19
N CYS A 46 3.84 -15.55 0.29
CA CYS A 46 2.49 -16.04 0.13
C CYS A 46 2.49 -17.52 -0.24
N LYS A 47 2.10 -18.38 0.71
CA LYS A 47 1.74 -19.76 0.41
C LYS A 47 0.27 -19.81 0.03
N ASN A 48 -0.01 -19.99 -1.26
CA ASN A 48 -1.38 -20.19 -1.73
C ASN A 48 -1.85 -21.61 -1.38
N THR A 49 -2.40 -21.80 -0.18
CA THR A 49 -2.92 -23.08 0.31
C THR A 49 -4.34 -23.39 -0.18
N GLY A 50 -4.97 -22.44 -0.90
CA GLY A 50 -6.39 -22.47 -1.20
C GLY A 50 -7.26 -22.04 -0.01
N CYS A 51 -6.69 -21.32 0.95
CA CYS A 51 -7.44 -20.75 2.05
C CYS A 51 -8.50 -19.74 1.56
N LYS A 52 -9.53 -19.53 2.37
CA LYS A 52 -10.60 -18.58 2.10
C LYS A 52 -10.84 -17.69 3.31
N CYS A 53 -11.11 -16.42 3.06
CA CYS A 53 -11.61 -15.49 4.05
C CYS A 53 -13.12 -15.31 3.90
N SER A 54 -13.79 -15.07 5.01
CA SER A 54 -15.22 -14.83 5.06
C SER A 54 -15.55 -13.57 4.26
N THR A 55 -16.52 -13.69 3.36
CA THR A 55 -17.13 -12.57 2.64
C THR A 55 -18.48 -12.19 3.24
N LYS A 56 -18.85 -12.74 4.40
CA LYS A 56 -20.12 -12.44 5.09
C LYS A 56 -20.20 -10.98 5.53
N HIS A 57 -19.06 -10.42 5.93
CA HIS A 57 -18.91 -9.03 6.37
C HIS A 57 -17.84 -8.34 5.55
N PRO A 58 -17.88 -6.99 5.44
CA PRO A 58 -16.81 -6.22 4.84
C PRO A 58 -15.49 -6.45 5.59
N LEU A 59 -14.62 -7.27 5.01
CA LEU A 59 -13.27 -7.49 5.51
C LEU A 59 -12.32 -6.56 4.76
N LYS A 60 -11.57 -5.76 5.51
CA LYS A 60 -10.51 -4.95 4.91
C LYS A 60 -9.42 -5.88 4.38
N GLN A 61 -8.73 -5.47 3.31
CA GLN A 61 -7.52 -6.17 2.91
C GLN A 61 -6.50 -6.05 4.04
N GLY A 62 -5.89 -7.17 4.44
CA GLY A 62 -4.93 -7.17 5.54
C GLY A 62 -4.63 -8.56 6.09
N GLN A 63 -3.80 -8.60 7.12
CA GLN A 63 -3.42 -9.82 7.81
C GLN A 63 -4.35 -10.12 8.98
N TYR A 64 -4.78 -11.37 9.07
CA TYR A 64 -5.71 -11.88 10.07
C TYR A 64 -5.20 -13.22 10.61
N CYS A 65 -5.29 -13.41 11.92
CA CYS A 65 -4.94 -14.70 12.49
C CYS A 65 -6.03 -15.75 12.27
N GLY A 66 -5.62 -17.02 12.16
CA GLY A 66 -6.55 -18.14 12.00
C GLY A 66 -7.42 -18.43 13.22
N ASN A 67 -7.14 -17.86 14.39
CA ASN A 67 -8.02 -17.96 15.57
C ASN A 67 -9.12 -16.90 15.60
N CYS A 68 -9.11 -15.93 14.67
CA CYS A 68 -10.04 -14.81 14.70
C CYS A 68 -11.45 -15.21 14.31
N VAL A 69 -12.40 -14.76 15.10
CA VAL A 69 -13.85 -14.90 14.91
C VAL A 69 -14.48 -13.51 14.84
N TRP A 70 -15.60 -13.42 14.14
CA TRP A 70 -16.39 -12.19 14.13
C TRP A 70 -16.99 -11.92 15.52
N SER A 71 -16.92 -10.67 15.98
CA SER A 71 -17.45 -10.27 17.30
C SER A 71 -18.94 -10.53 17.48
N ASN A 72 -19.68 -10.65 16.38
CA ASN A 72 -21.11 -10.96 16.38
C ASN A 72 -21.43 -12.47 16.37
N GLY A 73 -20.41 -13.34 16.38
CA GLY A 73 -20.59 -14.79 16.43
C GLY A 73 -20.76 -15.49 15.08
N ASP A 74 -20.58 -14.81 13.94
CA ASP A 74 -20.78 -15.38 12.60
C ASP A 74 -19.72 -16.39 12.12
N GLY A 75 -18.87 -16.83 13.05
CA GLY A 75 -17.82 -17.82 12.86
C GLY A 75 -16.44 -17.19 12.61
N TYR A 76 -15.54 -18.00 12.07
CA TYR A 76 -14.15 -17.60 11.82
C TYR A 76 -14.02 -16.64 10.63
N ILE A 77 -13.03 -15.74 10.71
CA ILE A 77 -12.64 -14.89 9.58
C ILE A 77 -12.05 -15.75 8.46
N ILE A 78 -11.23 -16.74 8.79
CA ILE A 78 -10.72 -17.72 7.82
C ILE A 78 -11.69 -18.89 7.76
N THR A 79 -12.23 -19.20 6.60
CA THR A 79 -13.32 -20.18 6.43
C THR A 79 -12.86 -21.50 5.83
N ALA A 80 -11.71 -21.51 5.15
CA ALA A 80 -11.14 -22.73 4.56
C ALA A 80 -9.63 -22.83 4.79
N LYS A 81 -9.14 -24.07 4.96
CA LYS A 81 -7.71 -24.40 5.21
C LYS A 81 -7.09 -23.59 6.37
N ARG A 82 -7.92 -23.31 7.38
CA ARG A 82 -7.57 -22.54 8.58
C ARG A 82 -6.70 -23.36 9.54
N VAL A 83 -5.66 -22.74 10.05
CA VAL A 83 -4.80 -23.20 11.12
C VAL A 83 -4.77 -22.12 12.19
N ASN A 84 -5.00 -22.50 13.44
CA ASN A 84 -5.33 -21.56 14.52
C ASN A 84 -4.24 -20.52 14.79
N ASN A 85 -2.98 -20.91 14.68
CA ASN A 85 -1.81 -20.08 14.96
C ASN A 85 -1.15 -19.49 13.71
N HIS A 86 -1.80 -19.56 12.55
CA HIS A 86 -1.25 -18.99 11.30
C HIS A 86 -1.75 -17.57 11.04
N VAL A 87 -0.93 -16.80 10.32
CA VAL A 87 -1.27 -15.50 9.75
C VAL A 87 -1.72 -15.68 8.31
N TYR A 88 -2.87 -15.09 7.98
CA TYR A 88 -3.44 -15.09 6.63
C TYR A 88 -3.58 -13.67 6.12
N GLU A 89 -3.16 -13.38 4.90
CA GLU A 89 -3.52 -12.11 4.24
C GLU A 89 -4.75 -12.31 3.38
N CYS A 90 -5.84 -11.64 3.76
CA CYS A 90 -7.11 -11.72 3.06
C CYS A 90 -7.21 -10.67 1.97
N SER A 91 -7.66 -11.08 0.79
CA SER A 91 -8.10 -10.17 -0.26
C SER A 91 -9.59 -9.83 -0.07
N PRO A 92 -10.05 -8.68 -0.60
CA PRO A 92 -11.47 -8.33 -0.61
C PRO A 92 -12.34 -9.35 -1.36
N SER A 93 -11.75 -10.10 -2.29
CA SER A 93 -12.42 -11.19 -3.03
C SER A 93 -12.56 -12.50 -2.23
N GLY A 94 -12.10 -12.53 -0.98
CA GLY A 94 -12.17 -13.70 -0.09
C GLY A 94 -11.09 -14.77 -0.34
N GLY A 95 -10.12 -14.49 -1.21
CA GLY A 95 -8.90 -15.31 -1.30
C GLY A 95 -7.92 -14.96 -0.18
N CYS A 96 -6.96 -15.86 0.09
CA CYS A 96 -5.87 -15.51 0.98
C CYS A 96 -4.54 -16.20 0.69
N CYS A 97 -3.50 -15.59 1.23
CA CYS A 97 -2.17 -16.16 1.38
C CYS A 97 -1.98 -16.64 2.81
N ASP A 98 -1.44 -17.84 3.01
CA ASP A 98 -0.97 -18.31 4.32
C ASP A 98 0.51 -17.94 4.47
N TYR A 99 0.85 -17.21 5.52
CA TYR A 99 2.23 -16.82 5.84
C TYR A 99 2.86 -17.68 6.94
N GLY A 100 2.16 -18.72 7.42
CA GLY A 100 2.62 -19.60 8.48
C GLY A 100 2.40 -19.02 9.87
N VAL A 101 3.14 -19.53 10.84
CA VAL A 101 2.92 -19.24 12.27
C VAL A 101 3.19 -17.78 12.60
N GLY A 102 2.23 -17.13 13.25
CA GLY A 102 2.39 -15.81 13.86
C GLY A 102 2.59 -15.91 15.36
N SER A 103 3.48 -15.10 15.93
CA SER A 103 3.73 -15.08 17.38
C SER A 103 2.54 -14.62 18.21
N ASP A 104 1.64 -13.82 17.61
CA ASP A 104 0.40 -13.35 18.23
C ASP A 104 -0.82 -14.24 17.91
N CYS A 105 -0.71 -15.14 16.93
CA CYS A 105 -1.83 -15.97 16.51
C CYS A 105 -2.03 -17.17 17.44
N GLY A 106 -3.29 -17.47 17.75
CA GLY A 106 -3.67 -18.50 18.71
C GLY A 106 -3.76 -18.02 20.16
N SER A 107 -3.55 -16.72 20.41
CA SER A 107 -3.75 -16.08 21.72
C SER A 107 -4.93 -15.10 21.69
N GLY A 108 -5.28 -14.55 22.86
CA GLY A 108 -6.28 -13.49 22.98
C GLY A 108 -5.85 -12.12 22.42
N THR A 109 -4.58 -11.96 22.05
CA THR A 109 -4.02 -10.71 21.50
C THR A 109 -3.81 -10.78 19.98
N ALA A 110 -4.46 -11.75 19.32
CA ALA A 110 -4.33 -11.98 17.90
C ALA A 110 -4.82 -10.77 17.06
N ARG A 111 -4.17 -10.52 15.93
CA ARG A 111 -4.63 -9.51 14.97
C ARG A 111 -5.91 -9.98 14.24
N CYS A 112 -7.07 -9.52 14.72
CA CYS A 112 -8.37 -9.87 14.15
C CYS A 112 -9.04 -8.75 13.34
N GLY A 113 -8.39 -7.58 13.25
CA GLY A 113 -8.94 -6.40 12.58
C GLY A 113 -9.68 -5.49 13.53
#